data_AF-A0A7W3T558-F1
#
_entry.id   AF-A0A7W3T558-F1
#
_cell.length_a   1.000
_cell.length_b   1.000
_cell.length_c   1.000
_cell.angle_alpha   90.00
_cell.angle_beta   90.00
_cell.angle_gamma   90.00
#
_symmetry.space_group_name_H-M   'P 1'
#
loop_
_entity.id
_entity.type
_entity.pdbx_description
1 polymer ?
#
loop_
_entity_poly.entity_id
_entity_poly.type
_entity_poly.pdbx_seq_one_letter_code
_entity_poly.pdbx_strand_id
1 'polypeptide(L)'
;PLHHHPPPPHPPSLTRRCVKSHTRRPAVAQNKGPRLEGRNGEVWRRYLSGWTQERIAAEHGITQSRVSRIIAEVRESIPEEDRQAVATTVIERLDRVVAEATAILERDHPVVHQGRIVHDIVEYVRDEDGNISIGEDGNPLAAKVARLVDDSPKLQALDRILKADDARRRLLGLDAPRQTELSGTVTTTTVEPELLARLRERNARLVDPGDPGGTGD
;
A
#
# COMPACT_ATOMS: atom_id res chain seq x y z
N PRO A 1 4.13 80.84 -45.61
CA PRO A 1 3.71 79.56 -44.99
C PRO A 1 4.93 78.62 -44.83
N LEU A 2 5.61 78.74 -43.68
CA LEU A 2 6.78 77.91 -43.35
C LEU A 2 6.29 76.59 -42.74
N HIS A 3 6.56 75.48 -43.43
CA HIS A 3 6.22 74.14 -42.96
C HIS A 3 7.18 73.72 -41.85
N HIS A 4 6.69 73.67 -40.61
CA HIS A 4 7.39 73.06 -39.49
C HIS A 4 7.36 71.54 -39.62
N HIS A 5 8.52 70.94 -39.88
CA HIS A 5 8.71 69.50 -39.72
C HIS A 5 8.86 69.17 -38.21
N PRO A 6 8.13 68.17 -37.68
CA PRO A 6 8.34 67.69 -36.33
C PRO A 6 9.67 66.92 -36.23
N PRO A 7 10.38 67.02 -35.09
CA PRO A 7 11.65 66.34 -34.88
C PRO A 7 11.48 64.82 -34.76
N PRO A 8 12.50 64.03 -35.13
CA PRO A 8 12.44 62.58 -35.06
C PRO A 8 12.41 62.05 -33.60
N PRO A 9 11.79 60.90 -33.35
CA PRO A 9 11.70 60.31 -32.02
C PRO A 9 13.06 59.80 -31.51
N HIS A 10 13.33 60.02 -30.22
CA HIS A 10 14.54 59.56 -29.55
C HIS A 10 14.58 58.04 -29.40
N PRO A 11 15.76 57.40 -29.50
CA PRO A 11 15.90 55.97 -29.28
C PRO A 11 15.69 55.59 -27.79
N PRO A 12 15.15 54.39 -27.50
CA PRO A 12 14.90 53.95 -26.14
C PRO A 12 16.21 53.75 -25.36
N SER A 13 16.27 54.31 -24.16
CA SER A 13 17.38 54.17 -23.23
C SER A 13 17.54 52.72 -22.78
N LEU A 14 18.64 52.08 -23.18
CA LEU A 14 19.06 50.77 -22.69
C LEU A 14 19.44 50.88 -21.20
N THR A 15 18.47 50.62 -20.31
CA THR A 15 18.75 50.41 -18.89
C THR A 15 19.62 49.16 -18.73
N ARG A 16 20.87 49.36 -18.32
CA ARG A 16 21.81 48.30 -17.91
C ARG A 16 21.17 47.47 -16.79
N ARG A 17 20.71 46.26 -17.12
CA ARG A 17 20.44 45.21 -16.12
C ARG A 17 21.76 44.82 -15.47
N CYS A 18 21.99 45.31 -14.25
CA CYS A 18 22.99 44.81 -13.35
C CYS A 18 22.60 43.36 -12.97
N VAL A 19 23.20 42.39 -13.65
CA VAL A 19 23.08 40.97 -13.29
C VAL A 19 23.85 40.78 -11.99
N LYS A 20 23.15 40.84 -10.85
CA LYS A 20 23.70 40.42 -9.56
C LYS A 20 23.96 38.92 -9.65
N SER A 21 25.19 38.56 -10.01
CA SER A 21 25.76 37.23 -9.91
C SER A 21 25.73 36.79 -8.45
N HIS A 22 24.58 36.23 -8.04
CA HIS A 22 24.49 35.43 -6.83
C HIS A 22 25.29 34.16 -7.09
N THR A 23 26.56 34.19 -6.74
CA THR A 23 27.34 32.98 -6.53
C THR A 23 26.62 32.19 -5.43
N ARG A 24 25.78 31.23 -5.83
CA ARG A 24 25.29 30.17 -4.97
C ARG A 24 26.51 29.42 -4.47
N ARG A 25 27.00 29.81 -3.28
CA ARG A 25 27.79 28.91 -2.43
C ARG A 25 26.96 27.62 -2.31
N PRO A 26 27.47 26.45 -2.73
CA PRO A 26 26.86 25.21 -2.30
C PRO A 26 26.99 25.19 -0.78
N ALA A 27 25.88 25.35 -0.08
CA ALA A 27 25.83 25.13 1.35
C ALA A 27 26.20 23.66 1.56
N VAL A 28 27.44 23.43 1.96
CA VAL A 28 27.85 22.17 2.57
C VAL A 28 26.88 21.95 3.71
N ALA A 29 26.01 20.95 3.55
CA ALA A 29 25.03 20.54 4.55
C ALA A 29 25.81 20.16 5.81
N GLN A 30 25.94 21.11 6.74
CA GLN A 30 26.41 20.80 8.07
C GLN A 30 25.47 19.74 8.63
N ASN A 31 26.00 18.55 8.85
CA ASN A 31 25.39 17.45 9.58
C ASN A 31 24.78 18.00 10.88
N LYS A 32 23.49 18.36 10.86
CA LYS A 32 22.74 18.73 12.06
C LYS A 32 22.36 17.45 12.78
N GLY A 33 23.31 16.85 13.49
CA GLY A 33 22.96 16.03 14.64
C GLY A 33 22.34 16.91 15.76
N PRO A 34 21.39 16.43 16.57
CA PRO A 34 20.32 15.48 16.27
C PRO A 34 18.96 16.19 16.40
N ARG A 35 18.18 16.27 15.31
CA ARG A 35 16.74 16.61 15.41
C ARG A 35 15.93 15.60 16.26
N LEU A 36 16.60 14.52 16.69
CA LEU A 36 16.15 13.49 17.62
C LEU A 36 16.34 13.87 19.10
N GLU A 37 16.90 15.05 19.40
CA GLU A 37 16.95 15.57 20.77
C GLU A 37 15.69 16.35 21.15
N GLY A 38 15.39 16.38 22.45
CA GLY A 38 14.25 17.09 23.01
C GLY A 38 12.88 16.58 22.54
N ARG A 39 11.93 17.51 22.39
CA ARG A 39 10.51 17.20 22.13
C ARG A 39 10.29 16.45 20.80
N ASN A 40 11.04 16.80 19.76
CA ASN A 40 10.87 16.17 18.43
C ASN A 40 11.32 14.70 18.43
N GLY A 41 12.40 14.39 19.15
CA GLY A 41 12.83 13.02 19.36
C GLY A 41 11.83 12.18 20.14
N GLU A 42 11.20 12.76 21.16
CA GLU A 42 10.16 12.07 21.93
C GLU A 42 8.93 11.78 21.08
N VAL A 43 8.47 12.76 20.30
CA VAL A 43 7.40 12.58 19.30
C VAL A 43 7.72 11.44 18.34
N TRP A 44 8.95 11.39 17.82
CA TRP A 44 9.40 10.32 16.93
C TRP A 44 9.43 8.94 17.60
N ARG A 45 9.98 8.83 18.83
CA ARG A 45 9.99 7.57 19.59
C ARG A 45 8.58 7.05 19.86
N ARG A 46 7.67 7.90 20.33
CA ARG A 46 6.26 7.53 20.59
C ARG A 46 5.58 7.04 19.31
N TYR A 47 5.83 7.71 18.18
CA TYR A 47 5.32 7.29 16.88
C TYR A 47 5.84 5.90 16.48
N LEU A 48 7.14 5.62 16.66
CA LEU A 48 7.72 4.30 16.41
C LEU A 48 7.17 3.21 17.34
N SER A 49 6.78 3.57 18.56
CA SER A 49 6.08 2.66 19.49
C SER A 49 4.60 2.42 19.15
N GLY A 50 4.11 2.93 18.02
CA GLY A 50 2.74 2.68 17.54
C GLY A 50 1.67 3.64 18.07
N TRP A 51 2.05 4.77 18.68
CA TRP A 51 1.07 5.77 19.10
C TRP A 51 0.47 6.50 17.88
N THR A 52 -0.82 6.81 17.95
CA THR A 52 -1.49 7.64 16.93
C THR A 52 -1.03 9.11 17.03
N GLN A 53 -1.00 9.83 15.91
CA GLN A 53 -0.57 11.24 15.89
C GLN A 53 -1.47 12.14 16.73
N GLU A 54 -2.76 11.81 16.83
CA GLU A 54 -3.73 12.51 17.68
C GLU A 54 -3.41 12.35 19.17
N ARG A 55 -3.06 11.14 19.60
CA ARG A 55 -2.64 10.89 20.99
C ARG A 55 -1.35 11.62 21.32
N ILE A 56 -0.37 11.59 20.40
CA ILE A 56 0.90 12.32 20.55
C ILE A 56 0.64 13.83 20.63
N ALA A 57 -0.25 14.35 19.79
CA ALA A 57 -0.66 15.75 19.77
C ALA A 57 -1.27 16.18 21.12
N ALA A 58 -2.21 15.38 21.65
CA ALA A 58 -2.84 15.61 22.95
C ALA A 58 -1.82 15.59 24.09
N GLU A 59 -0.95 14.58 24.14
CA GLU A 59 0.08 14.43 25.17
C GLU A 59 1.06 15.61 25.21
N HIS A 60 1.48 16.10 24.05
CA HIS A 60 2.50 17.16 23.95
C HIS A 60 1.91 18.58 23.85
N GLY A 61 0.57 18.72 23.90
CA GLY A 61 -0.11 20.01 23.78
C GLY A 61 0.16 20.72 22.44
N ILE A 62 0.22 19.96 21.34
CA ILE A 62 0.46 20.49 19.98
C ILE A 62 -0.61 20.00 19.01
N THR A 63 -0.75 20.64 17.85
CA THR A 63 -1.70 20.19 16.83
C THR A 63 -1.19 18.94 16.10
N GLN A 64 -2.11 18.09 15.63
CA GLN A 64 -1.79 16.92 14.81
C GLN A 64 -0.96 17.30 13.57
N SER A 65 -1.28 18.41 12.89
CA SER A 65 -0.50 18.90 11.76
C SER A 65 0.95 19.22 12.13
N ARG A 66 1.20 19.70 13.36
CA ARG A 66 2.56 19.92 13.85
C ARG A 66 3.29 18.60 14.10
N VAL A 67 2.63 17.58 14.64
CA VAL A 67 3.17 16.23 14.80
C VAL A 67 3.58 15.65 13.45
N SER A 68 2.69 15.70 12.45
CA SER A 68 2.97 15.24 11.08
C SER A 68 4.20 15.94 10.47
N ARG A 69 4.29 17.27 10.63
CA ARG A 69 5.45 18.04 10.16
C ARG A 69 6.73 17.65 10.88
N ILE A 70 6.70 17.45 12.21
CA ILE A 70 7.87 16.98 12.98
C ILE A 70 8.33 15.61 12.46
N ILE A 71 7.40 14.68 12.25
CA ILE A 71 7.70 13.33 11.73
C ILE A 71 8.36 13.43 10.35
N ALA A 72 7.85 14.27 9.45
CA ALA A 72 8.43 14.49 8.14
C ALA A 72 9.84 15.12 8.22
N GLU A 73 10.00 16.18 9.03
CA GLU A 73 11.27 16.87 9.27
C GLU A 73 12.34 15.93 9.86
N VAL A 74 11.93 14.99 10.73
CA VAL A 74 12.82 13.96 11.28
C VAL A 74 13.19 12.95 10.20
N ARG A 75 12.22 12.40 9.45
CA ARG A 75 12.48 11.44 8.35
C ARG A 75 13.43 11.99 7.30
N GLU A 76 13.23 13.23 6.88
CA GLU A 76 14.09 13.91 5.91
C GLU A 76 15.50 14.16 6.44
N SER A 77 15.66 14.29 7.77
CA SER A 77 16.97 14.50 8.38
C SER A 77 17.80 13.23 8.54
N ILE A 78 17.21 12.04 8.37
CA ILE A 78 17.97 10.79 8.45
C ILE A 78 18.80 10.67 7.17
N PRO A 79 20.14 10.57 7.27
CA PRO A 79 21.02 10.33 6.13
C PRO A 79 20.53 9.17 5.28
N GLU A 80 20.70 9.27 3.96
CA GLU A 80 20.31 8.18 3.04
C GLU A 80 21.03 6.87 3.38
N GLU A 81 22.29 6.94 3.78
CA GLU A 81 23.11 5.80 4.23
C GLU A 81 22.47 5.08 5.43
N ASP A 82 22.04 5.84 6.44
CA ASP A 82 21.35 5.30 7.62
C ASP A 82 19.99 4.70 7.24
N ARG A 83 19.26 5.34 6.31
CA ARG A 83 17.98 4.81 5.80
C ARG A 83 18.19 3.48 5.09
N GLN A 84 19.24 3.35 4.28
CA GLN A 84 19.59 2.10 3.60
C GLN A 84 20.02 1.02 4.59
N ALA A 85 20.84 1.34 5.59
CA ALA A 85 21.24 0.38 6.62
C ALA A 85 20.03 -0.17 7.41
N VAL A 86 19.08 0.70 7.76
CA VAL A 86 17.82 0.31 8.39
C VAL A 86 16.97 -0.54 7.44
N ALA A 87 16.85 -0.15 6.17
CA ALA A 87 16.11 -0.92 5.17
C ALA A 87 16.68 -2.33 5.01
N THR A 88 18.01 -2.49 4.93
CA THR A 88 18.69 -3.79 4.89
C THR A 88 18.32 -4.64 6.10
N THR A 89 18.41 -4.09 7.31
CA THR A 89 18.04 -4.80 8.55
C THR A 89 16.57 -5.25 8.54
N VAL A 90 15.67 -4.42 8.01
CA VAL A 90 14.25 -4.77 7.89
C VAL A 90 14.03 -5.86 6.84
N ILE A 91 14.72 -5.80 5.71
CA ILE A 91 14.66 -6.83 4.66
C ILE A 91 15.10 -8.19 5.22
N GLU A 92 16.20 -8.24 5.99
CA GLU A 92 16.66 -9.47 6.66
C GLU A 92 15.61 -10.04 7.63
N ARG A 93 14.89 -9.18 8.37
CA ARG A 93 13.77 -9.63 9.21
C ARG A 93 12.61 -10.17 8.38
N LEU A 94 12.29 -9.53 7.26
CA LEU A 94 11.26 -10.02 6.34
C LEU A 94 11.66 -11.37 5.72
N ASP A 95 12.94 -11.57 5.35
CA ASP A 95 13.47 -12.85 4.88
C ASP A 95 13.27 -13.96 5.92
N ARG A 96 13.52 -13.65 7.21
CA ARG A 96 13.26 -14.61 8.28
C ARG A 96 11.78 -14.98 8.39
N VAL A 97 10.87 -14.00 8.31
CA VAL A 97 9.42 -14.25 8.32
C VAL A 97 9.00 -15.11 7.12
N VAL A 98 9.53 -14.85 5.93
CA VAL A 98 9.27 -15.65 4.73
C VAL A 98 9.79 -17.07 4.92
N ALA A 99 11.01 -17.25 5.43
CA ALA A 99 11.58 -18.58 5.69
C ALA A 99 10.73 -19.39 6.69
N GLU A 100 10.27 -18.77 7.77
CA GLU A 100 9.39 -19.40 8.76
C GLU A 100 8.02 -19.76 8.17
N ALA A 101 7.43 -18.86 7.38
CA ALA A 101 6.16 -19.11 6.71
C ALA A 101 6.27 -20.24 5.67
N THR A 102 7.36 -20.28 4.89
CA THR A 102 7.64 -21.37 3.95
C THR A 102 7.79 -22.70 4.69
N ALA A 103 8.46 -22.72 5.84
CA ALA A 103 8.55 -23.93 6.67
C ALA A 103 7.18 -24.39 7.21
N ILE A 104 6.20 -23.49 7.36
CA ILE A 104 4.80 -23.87 7.65
C ILE A 104 4.17 -24.52 6.42
N LEU A 105 4.37 -23.99 5.21
CA LEU A 105 3.78 -24.55 3.99
C LEU A 105 4.20 -26.00 3.71
N GLU A 106 5.45 -26.33 4.04
CA GLU A 106 6.03 -27.67 3.84
C GLU A 106 5.59 -28.70 4.88
N ARG A 107 4.98 -28.27 6.00
CA ARG A 107 4.51 -29.17 7.06
C ARG A 107 3.11 -29.70 6.77
N ASP A 108 2.86 -30.91 7.25
CA ASP A 108 1.51 -31.48 7.32
C ASP A 108 0.75 -30.90 8.51
N HIS A 109 -0.42 -30.33 8.24
CA HIS A 109 -1.28 -29.74 9.26
C HIS A 109 -2.54 -30.59 9.42
N PRO A 110 -2.62 -31.46 10.43
CA PRO A 110 -3.85 -32.20 10.68
C PRO A 110 -4.93 -31.27 11.24
N VAL A 111 -6.19 -31.49 10.86
CA VAL A 111 -7.33 -30.84 11.50
C VAL A 111 -7.40 -31.25 12.96
N VAL A 112 -7.48 -30.29 13.87
CA VAL A 112 -7.65 -30.52 15.30
C VAL A 112 -8.98 -29.94 15.77
N HIS A 113 -9.81 -30.78 16.39
CA HIS A 113 -11.08 -30.37 17.01
C HIS A 113 -11.08 -30.76 18.49
N GLN A 114 -11.26 -29.79 19.38
CA GLN A 114 -11.27 -30.00 20.84
C GLN A 114 -10.04 -30.76 21.37
N GLY A 115 -8.86 -30.47 20.80
CA GLY A 115 -7.60 -31.11 21.20
C GLY A 115 -7.41 -32.55 20.65
N ARG A 116 -8.31 -33.03 19.80
CA ARG A 116 -8.20 -34.33 19.13
C ARG A 116 -7.96 -34.14 17.63
N ILE A 117 -7.11 -34.98 17.05
CA ILE A 117 -6.88 -35.01 15.59
C ILE A 117 -8.10 -35.63 14.92
N VAL A 118 -8.64 -34.95 13.92
CA VAL A 118 -9.74 -35.45 13.11
C VAL A 118 -9.18 -36.32 11.99
N HIS A 119 -9.78 -37.49 11.82
CA HIS A 119 -9.45 -38.44 10.78
C HIS A 119 -10.58 -38.50 9.76
N ASP A 120 -10.23 -38.64 8.49
CA ASP A 120 -11.16 -38.92 7.41
C ASP A 120 -11.22 -40.43 7.15
N ILE A 121 -12.41 -40.94 6.82
CA ILE A 121 -12.60 -42.37 6.54
C ILE A 121 -12.40 -42.58 5.04
N VAL A 122 -11.31 -43.27 4.68
CA VAL A 122 -10.96 -43.53 3.27
C VAL A 122 -11.63 -44.79 2.77
N GLU A 123 -11.78 -45.79 3.64
CA GLU A 123 -12.34 -47.08 3.28
C GLU A 123 -13.16 -47.64 4.43
N TYR A 124 -14.35 -48.15 4.12
CA TYR A 124 -15.22 -48.83 5.05
C TYR A 124 -14.99 -50.34 4.97
N VAL A 125 -15.14 -51.03 6.11
CA VAL A 125 -15.19 -52.50 6.13
C VAL A 125 -16.46 -52.94 5.42
N ARG A 126 -16.34 -53.89 4.50
CA ARG A 126 -17.48 -54.53 3.83
C ARG A 126 -17.65 -55.96 4.31
N ASP A 127 -18.88 -56.38 4.49
CA ASP A 127 -19.23 -57.77 4.75
C ASP A 127 -19.13 -58.62 3.48
N GLU A 128 -19.38 -59.93 3.62
CA GLU A 128 -19.35 -60.90 2.51
C GLU A 128 -20.38 -60.58 1.42
N ASP A 129 -21.44 -59.85 1.77
CA ASP A 129 -22.50 -59.39 0.85
C ASP A 129 -22.15 -58.06 0.17
N GLY A 130 -21.01 -57.45 0.50
CA GLY A 130 -20.53 -56.19 -0.06
C GLY A 130 -21.12 -54.93 0.57
N ASN A 131 -21.93 -55.08 1.62
CA ASN A 131 -22.51 -53.98 2.39
C ASN A 131 -21.52 -53.45 3.43
N ILE A 132 -21.70 -52.19 3.84
CA ILE A 132 -20.83 -51.58 4.85
C ILE A 132 -21.16 -52.19 6.21
N SER A 133 -20.16 -52.79 6.86
CA SER A 133 -20.31 -53.36 8.19
C SER A 133 -20.53 -52.24 9.21
N ILE A 134 -21.60 -52.37 9.99
CA ILE A 134 -21.95 -51.43 11.06
C ILE A 134 -21.40 -51.98 12.38
N GLY A 135 -20.69 -51.14 13.13
CA GLY A 135 -20.17 -51.46 14.44
C GLY A 135 -21.26 -51.56 15.51
N GLU A 136 -20.87 -52.00 16.71
CA GLU A 136 -21.77 -52.13 17.85
C GLU A 136 -22.38 -50.79 18.30
N ASP A 137 -21.70 -49.69 18.00
CA ASP A 137 -22.13 -48.32 18.26
C ASP A 137 -23.11 -47.75 17.21
N GLY A 138 -23.48 -48.56 16.20
CA GLY A 138 -24.33 -48.13 15.10
C GLY A 138 -23.61 -47.28 14.04
N ASN A 139 -22.30 -47.07 14.16
CA ASN A 139 -21.51 -46.34 13.17
C ASN A 139 -20.84 -47.31 12.18
N PRO A 140 -20.63 -46.89 10.92
CA PRO A 140 -19.86 -47.67 9.95
C PRO A 140 -18.44 -47.97 10.45
N LEU A 141 -18.00 -49.22 10.33
CA LEU A 141 -16.62 -49.60 10.63
C LEU A 141 -15.69 -49.10 9.53
N ALA A 142 -14.69 -48.30 9.90
CA ALA A 142 -13.65 -47.85 8.99
C ALA A 142 -12.55 -48.92 8.86
N ALA A 143 -12.31 -49.41 7.64
CA ALA A 143 -11.18 -50.28 7.32
C ALA A 143 -9.87 -49.49 7.25
N LYS A 144 -9.94 -48.25 6.75
CA LYS A 144 -8.79 -47.36 6.61
C LYS A 144 -9.18 -45.93 6.91
N VAL A 145 -8.43 -45.32 7.82
CA VAL A 145 -8.54 -43.88 8.16
C VAL A 145 -7.29 -43.14 7.73
N ALA A 146 -7.47 -41.93 7.19
CA ALA A 146 -6.38 -40.99 6.91
C ALA A 146 -6.53 -39.76 7.80
N ARG A 147 -5.47 -38.97 7.97
CA ARG A 147 -5.57 -37.69 8.70
C ARG A 147 -6.29 -36.69 7.80
N LEU A 148 -7.31 -36.03 8.32
CA LEU A 148 -7.91 -34.90 7.62
C LEU A 148 -6.92 -33.73 7.65
N VAL A 149 -6.59 -33.18 6.49
CA VAL A 149 -5.61 -32.09 6.34
C VAL A 149 -6.34 -30.75 6.43
N ASP A 150 -5.78 -29.82 7.21
CA ASP A 150 -6.23 -28.43 7.29
C ASP A 150 -5.32 -27.54 6.43
N ASP A 151 -5.90 -26.91 5.41
CA ASP A 151 -5.17 -25.96 4.58
C ASP A 151 -5.19 -24.53 5.15
N SER A 152 -5.94 -24.27 6.23
CA SER A 152 -6.05 -22.94 6.84
C SER A 152 -4.70 -22.39 7.31
N PRO A 153 -3.83 -23.16 7.99
CA PRO A 153 -2.48 -22.69 8.36
C PRO A 153 -1.62 -22.36 7.14
N LYS A 154 -1.77 -23.11 6.04
CA LYS A 154 -1.03 -22.85 4.80
C LYS A 154 -1.49 -21.55 4.13
N LEU A 155 -2.79 -21.32 4.04
CA LEU A 155 -3.35 -20.07 3.52
C LEU A 155 -2.92 -18.85 4.34
N GLN A 156 -2.91 -18.98 5.67
CA GLN A 156 -2.40 -17.93 6.55
C GLN A 156 -0.90 -17.67 6.32
N ALA A 157 -0.09 -18.71 6.13
CA ALA A 157 1.34 -18.56 5.82
C ALA A 157 1.56 -17.85 4.46
N LEU A 158 0.79 -18.21 3.43
CA LEU A 158 0.83 -17.52 2.13
C LEU A 158 0.50 -16.03 2.25
N ASP A 159 -0.55 -15.67 3.00
CA ASP A 159 -0.88 -14.25 3.26
C ASP A 159 0.29 -13.50 3.94
N ARG A 160 1.00 -14.14 4.87
CA ARG A 160 2.19 -13.53 5.49
C ARG A 160 3.34 -13.34 4.51
N ILE A 161 3.58 -14.29 3.61
CA ILE A 161 4.60 -14.16 2.56
C ILE A 161 4.24 -13.00 1.63
N LEU A 162 3.00 -12.92 1.15
CA LEU A 162 2.55 -11.84 0.27
C LEU A 162 2.69 -10.46 0.93
N LYS A 163 2.31 -10.33 2.20
CA LYS A 163 2.48 -9.09 2.97
C LYS A 163 3.95 -8.72 3.16
N ALA A 164 4.82 -9.70 3.37
CA ALA A 164 6.26 -9.46 3.50
C ALA A 164 6.87 -9.01 2.17
N ASP A 165 6.46 -9.60 1.04
CA ASP A 165 6.89 -9.22 -0.30
C ASP A 165 6.42 -7.82 -0.67
N ASP A 166 5.17 -7.46 -0.37
CA ASP A 166 4.67 -6.10 -0.57
C ASP A 166 5.45 -5.08 0.26
N ALA A 167 5.77 -5.41 1.52
CA ALA A 167 6.60 -4.55 2.35
C ALA A 167 8.02 -4.39 1.76
N ARG A 168 8.61 -5.48 1.24
CA ARG A 168 9.91 -5.47 0.56
C ARG A 168 9.89 -4.61 -0.69
N ARG A 169 8.88 -4.76 -1.56
CA ARG A 169 8.73 -3.94 -2.78
C ARG A 169 8.67 -2.45 -2.46
N ARG A 170 7.94 -2.07 -1.43
CA ARG A 170 7.87 -0.68 -0.95
C ARG A 170 9.21 -0.17 -0.44
N LEU A 171 9.94 -0.98 0.34
CA LEU A 171 11.27 -0.61 0.84
C LEU A 171 12.29 -0.43 -0.28
N LEU A 172 12.22 -1.28 -1.31
CA LEU A 172 13.08 -1.19 -2.49
C LEU A 172 12.62 -0.11 -3.49
N GLY A 173 11.50 0.55 -3.24
CA GLY A 173 10.92 1.54 -4.15
C GLY A 173 10.40 0.95 -5.47
N LEU A 174 10.19 -0.36 -5.54
CA LEU A 174 9.65 -1.03 -6.74
C LEU A 174 8.20 -0.59 -7.03
N ASP A 175 7.46 -0.25 -5.97
CA ASP A 175 6.09 0.27 -6.06
C ASP A 175 6.03 1.80 -6.14
N ALA A 176 7.18 2.47 -6.30
CA ALA A 176 7.17 3.92 -6.50
C ALA A 176 6.36 4.23 -7.77
N PRO A 177 5.43 5.21 -7.73
CA PRO A 177 4.62 5.55 -8.89
C PRO A 177 5.56 5.96 -10.03
N ARG A 178 5.60 5.14 -11.09
CA ARG A 178 6.31 5.50 -12.31
C ARG A 178 5.54 6.64 -12.96
N GLN A 179 6.19 7.79 -13.12
CA GLN A 179 5.64 8.85 -13.97
C GLN A 179 5.64 8.34 -15.40
N THR A 180 4.50 7.84 -15.86
CA THR A 180 4.29 7.60 -17.28
C THR A 180 4.14 8.97 -17.92
N GLU A 181 5.17 9.41 -18.65
CA GLU A 181 5.03 10.56 -19.54
C GLU A 181 4.03 10.17 -20.62
N LEU A 182 2.76 10.46 -20.37
CA LEU A 182 1.71 10.45 -21.38
C LEU A 182 1.95 11.64 -22.30
N SER A 183 2.98 11.50 -23.16
CA SER A 183 3.13 12.26 -24.41
C SER A 183 2.08 11.74 -25.40
N GLY A 184 0.82 11.87 -25.02
CA GLY A 184 -0.30 11.71 -25.93
C GLY A 184 -0.71 13.10 -26.35
N THR A 185 -0.56 13.44 -27.63
CA THR A 185 -1.32 14.54 -28.22
C THR A 185 -2.78 14.29 -27.87
N VAL A 186 -3.36 15.09 -26.98
CA VAL A 186 -4.79 15.02 -26.68
C VAL A 186 -5.51 15.51 -27.94
N THR A 187 -5.76 14.60 -28.86
CA THR A 187 -6.66 14.83 -29.97
C THR A 187 -8.03 14.98 -29.33
N THR A 188 -8.45 16.22 -29.10
CA THR A 188 -9.84 16.52 -28.84
C THR A 188 -10.57 16.26 -30.15
N THR A 189 -10.96 15.01 -30.37
CA THR A 189 -11.92 14.71 -31.43
C THR A 189 -13.19 15.40 -30.99
N THR A 190 -13.51 16.53 -31.62
CA THR A 190 -14.78 17.21 -31.43
C THR A 190 -15.87 16.19 -31.73
N VAL A 191 -16.49 15.67 -30.67
CA VAL A 191 -17.56 14.70 -30.81
C VAL A 191 -18.74 15.47 -31.40
N GLU A 192 -19.23 15.02 -32.55
CA GLU A 192 -20.39 15.66 -33.16
C GLU A 192 -21.55 15.70 -32.14
N PRO A 193 -22.25 16.83 -32.00
CA PRO A 193 -23.26 17.01 -30.97
C PRO A 193 -24.38 15.98 -31.05
N GLU A 194 -24.68 15.47 -32.25
CA GLU A 194 -25.66 14.41 -32.46
C GLU A 194 -25.25 13.08 -31.84
N LEU A 195 -23.97 12.72 -31.92
CA LEU A 195 -23.45 11.50 -31.32
C LEU A 195 -23.50 11.58 -29.78
N LEU A 196 -23.24 12.77 -29.23
CA LEU A 196 -23.35 13.02 -27.79
C LEU A 196 -24.81 12.91 -27.31
N ALA A 197 -25.76 13.42 -28.09
CA ALA A 197 -27.19 13.30 -27.80
C ALA A 197 -27.65 11.83 -27.83
N ARG A 198 -27.26 11.06 -28.87
CA ARG A 198 -27.56 9.62 -28.96
C ARG A 198 -26.96 8.82 -27.82
N LEU A 199 -25.73 9.14 -27.40
CA LEU A 199 -25.07 8.48 -26.27
C LEU A 199 -25.80 8.75 -24.94
N ARG A 200 -26.24 10.00 -24.72
CA ARG A 200 -27.03 10.35 -23.52
C ARG A 200 -28.36 9.61 -23.49
N GLU A 201 -29.06 9.54 -24.63
CA GLU A 201 -30.32 8.81 -24.72
C GLU A 201 -30.12 7.31 -24.46
N ARG A 202 -29.09 6.69 -25.05
CA ARG A 202 -28.75 5.29 -24.82
C ARG A 202 -28.39 5.00 -23.36
N ASN A 203 -27.59 5.87 -22.73
CA ASN A 203 -27.22 5.72 -21.33
C ASN A 203 -28.43 5.91 -20.41
N ALA A 204 -29.33 6.85 -20.71
CA ALA A 204 -30.57 7.02 -19.95
C ALA A 204 -31.46 5.76 -20.00
N ARG A 205 -31.53 5.08 -21.15
CA ARG A 205 -32.26 3.79 -21.28
C ARG A 205 -31.62 2.64 -20.50
N LEU A 206 -30.29 2.66 -20.30
CA LEU A 206 -29.57 1.63 -19.54
C LEU A 206 -29.60 1.89 -18.03
N VAL A 207 -29.80 3.14 -17.61
CA VAL A 207 -29.86 3.56 -16.20
C VAL A 207 -31.29 3.47 -15.63
N ASP A 208 -32.22 2.87 -16.37
CA ASP A 208 -33.48 2.39 -15.82
C ASP A 208 -33.48 0.85 -15.69
N PRO A 209 -32.68 0.25 -14.78
CA PRO A 209 -33.04 -1.04 -14.25
C PRO A 209 -34.21 -0.75 -13.33
N GLY A 210 -35.43 -1.08 -13.78
CA GLY A 210 -36.61 -1.00 -12.93
C GLY A 210 -36.25 -1.47 -11.53
N ASP A 211 -36.48 -0.59 -10.56
CA ASP A 211 -36.42 -0.87 -9.14
C ASP A 211 -37.71 -1.65 -8.81
N PRO A 212 -37.71 -3.00 -8.78
CA PRO A 212 -38.80 -3.70 -8.15
C PRO A 212 -38.63 -3.44 -6.65
N GLY A 213 -39.29 -2.38 -6.18
CA GLY A 213 -39.48 -2.13 -4.77
C GLY A 213 -39.84 -3.42 -4.04
N GLY A 214 -38.85 -3.95 -3.32
CA GLY A 214 -39.01 -5.03 -2.36
C GLY A 214 -39.24 -4.42 -0.99
N THR A 215 -40.38 -3.75 -0.82
CA THR A 215 -40.91 -3.42 0.51
C THR A 215 -41.51 -4.71 1.07
N GLY A 216 -40.72 -5.47 1.81
CA GLY A 216 -41.17 -6.64 2.56
C GLY A 216 -41.32 -6.28 4.04
N ASP A 217 -42.56 -6.41 4.53
CA ASP A 217 -42.99 -6.42 5.93
C ASP A 217 -42.26 -7.48 6.79
#